data_AF-A0A3M6TIZ8-F1
#
_entry.id   AF-A0A3M6TIZ8-F1
#
_cell.length_a   1.000
_cell.length_b   1.000
_cell.length_c   1.000
_cell.angle_alpha   90.00
_cell.angle_beta   90.00
_cell.angle_gamma   90.00
#
_symmetry.space_group_name_H-M   'P 1'
#
loop_
_entity.id
_entity.type
_entity.pdbx_description
1 polymer ?
#
loop_
_entity_poly.entity_id
_entity_poly.type
_entity_poly.pdbx_seq_one_letter_code
_entity_poly.pdbx_strand_id
1 'polypeptide(L)'
;MADVPQLVKDALLASSEPMPPGSEEVRGYDFSNGVDYHALLESYRTTGFQASNFGKAVVEINNMIKRKLEPLPAPEDGTSNCDYLDPGQRPIDNCTIFLGFTSNMISSGVRETIKYLVKNNMVDCIATTAGGIEEDLIKCMAPSYLGDFSLRGVELRKKGINRIGNLLVPNNNYCRLEEWILPLWDKMLEEQNTQGVKWTPSKVISRLGKEINHPDSVCYWAYKNNIPIFNPALTDGALGDTLYFHSYKNPGLVIDIVEDIRKMNNISVYAKNTGMIILGGGLMKHHICNANLMRNGADFSVFVNTGQEFDGSDSGARPDEAVSWGKIKMTASPVKVYADASLVFPLLVAETFARSFKMDN
;
A
#
# COMPACT_ATOMS: atom_id res chain seq x y z
N MET A 1 10.99 -51.10 -41.67
CA MET A 1 10.71 -49.75 -41.12
C MET A 1 12.05 -49.11 -40.81
N ALA A 2 12.24 -47.83 -41.12
CA ALA A 2 13.48 -47.14 -40.74
C ALA A 2 13.47 -46.89 -39.23
N ASP A 3 14.60 -47.16 -38.56
CA ASP A 3 14.75 -46.89 -37.13
C ASP A 3 14.80 -45.39 -36.85
N VAL A 4 14.24 -44.98 -35.70
CA VAL A 4 14.33 -43.60 -35.22
C VAL A 4 15.80 -43.27 -34.94
N PRO A 5 16.34 -42.13 -35.45
CA PRO A 5 17.72 -41.74 -35.23
C PRO A 5 18.10 -41.71 -33.75
N GLN A 6 19.29 -42.24 -33.42
CA GLN A 6 19.75 -42.33 -32.02
C GLN A 6 19.79 -40.96 -31.32
N LEU A 7 20.22 -39.90 -32.04
CA LEU A 7 20.21 -38.53 -31.54
C LEU A 7 18.82 -38.08 -31.03
N VAL A 8 17.75 -38.51 -31.71
CA VAL A 8 16.37 -38.18 -31.33
C VAL A 8 15.96 -38.98 -30.10
N LYS A 9 16.38 -40.25 -29.98
CA LYS A 9 16.13 -41.07 -28.79
C LYS A 9 16.84 -40.50 -27.57
N ASP A 10 18.12 -40.15 -27.71
CA ASP A 10 18.91 -39.60 -26.61
C ASP A 10 18.35 -38.25 -26.14
N ALA A 11 17.88 -37.41 -27.06
CA ALA A 11 17.29 -36.12 -26.74
C ALA A 11 15.90 -36.22 -26.09
N LEU A 12 15.07 -37.18 -26.49
CA LEU A 12 13.66 -37.28 -26.05
C LEU A 12 13.42 -38.28 -24.91
N LEU A 13 14.29 -39.28 -24.74
CA LEU A 13 14.13 -40.37 -23.77
C LEU A 13 15.18 -40.33 -22.67
N ALA A 14 15.83 -39.18 -22.47
CA ALA A 14 16.72 -38.97 -21.34
C ALA A 14 15.96 -39.16 -20.01
N SER A 15 16.51 -39.98 -19.11
CA SER A 15 15.97 -40.16 -17.76
C SER A 15 16.22 -38.93 -16.91
N SER A 16 15.22 -38.48 -16.16
CA SER A 16 15.39 -37.43 -15.16
C SER A 16 15.89 -37.99 -13.83
N GLU A 17 16.57 -37.15 -13.06
CA GLU A 17 16.80 -37.40 -11.63
C GLU A 17 15.47 -37.32 -10.84
N PRO A 18 15.36 -37.99 -9.68
CA PRO A 18 14.19 -37.85 -8.82
C PRO A 18 14.11 -36.44 -8.21
N MET A 19 12.89 -35.96 -7.98
CA MET A 19 12.68 -34.67 -7.33
C MET A 19 13.14 -34.68 -5.86
N PRO A 20 13.64 -33.55 -5.32
CA PRO A 20 14.00 -33.45 -3.90
C PRO A 20 12.84 -33.81 -2.96
N PRO A 21 13.10 -34.50 -1.83
CA PRO A 21 12.07 -34.78 -0.83
C PRO A 21 11.39 -33.48 -0.34
N GLY A 22 10.06 -33.48 -0.26
CA GLY A 22 9.27 -32.31 0.15
C GLY A 22 8.90 -31.35 -0.99
N SER A 23 9.25 -31.67 -2.24
CA SER A 23 8.74 -30.93 -3.41
C SER A 23 7.21 -30.99 -3.45
N GLU A 24 6.57 -29.84 -3.64
CA GLU A 24 5.11 -29.76 -3.71
C GLU A 24 4.62 -30.15 -5.11
N GLU A 25 3.69 -31.11 -5.17
CA GLU A 25 3.05 -31.50 -6.43
C GLU A 25 2.05 -30.43 -6.89
N VAL A 26 2.00 -30.20 -8.21
CA VAL A 26 1.01 -29.29 -8.79
C VAL A 26 -0.36 -29.94 -8.73
N ARG A 27 -1.26 -29.34 -7.95
CA ARG A 27 -2.64 -29.78 -7.79
C ARG A 27 -3.55 -28.58 -7.47
N GLY A 28 -4.55 -28.35 -8.31
CA GLY A 28 -5.59 -27.35 -8.08
C GLY A 28 -6.72 -27.87 -7.18
N TYR A 29 -7.64 -26.98 -6.82
CA TYR A 29 -8.85 -27.32 -6.09
C TYR A 29 -9.75 -28.26 -6.91
N ASP A 30 -10.24 -29.31 -6.27
CA ASP A 30 -11.17 -30.26 -6.88
C ASP A 30 -12.61 -29.90 -6.50
N PHE A 31 -13.33 -29.32 -7.46
CA PHE A 31 -14.72 -28.87 -7.30
C PHE A 31 -15.73 -30.01 -7.08
N SER A 32 -15.32 -31.28 -7.21
CA SER A 32 -16.19 -32.39 -6.75
C SER A 32 -16.41 -32.37 -5.23
N ASN A 33 -15.56 -31.66 -4.48
CA ASN A 33 -15.71 -31.42 -3.03
C ASN A 33 -16.69 -30.27 -2.69
N GLY A 34 -17.33 -29.66 -3.69
CA GLY A 34 -18.25 -28.53 -3.51
C GLY A 34 -17.59 -27.17 -3.73
N VAL A 35 -18.18 -26.12 -3.16
CA VAL A 35 -17.69 -24.74 -3.26
C VAL A 35 -17.26 -24.27 -1.87
N ASP A 36 -15.98 -24.43 -1.59
CA ASP A 36 -15.30 -23.89 -0.41
C ASP A 36 -14.24 -22.88 -0.87
N TYR A 37 -14.51 -21.59 -0.65
CA TYR A 37 -13.62 -20.52 -1.07
C TYR A 37 -12.29 -20.51 -0.31
N HIS A 38 -12.29 -20.92 0.97
CA HIS A 38 -11.07 -20.98 1.75
C HIS A 38 -10.17 -22.10 1.23
N ALA A 39 -10.71 -23.30 1.04
CA ALA A 39 -9.96 -24.42 0.47
C ALA A 39 -9.53 -24.16 -0.99
N LEU A 40 -10.32 -23.43 -1.77
CA LEU A 40 -9.95 -22.97 -3.12
C LEU A 40 -8.74 -22.03 -3.08
N LEU A 41 -8.75 -21.02 -2.21
CA LEU A 41 -7.64 -20.07 -2.09
C LEU A 41 -6.40 -20.70 -1.45
N GLU A 42 -6.57 -21.67 -0.55
CA GLU A 42 -5.47 -22.46 0.00
C GLU A 42 -4.77 -23.28 -1.10
N SER A 43 -5.53 -23.88 -2.02
CA SER A 43 -4.96 -24.65 -3.14
C SER A 43 -4.16 -23.80 -4.12
N TYR A 44 -4.25 -22.46 -4.08
CA TYR A 44 -3.47 -21.60 -4.97
C TYR A 44 -1.96 -21.81 -4.77
N ARG A 45 -1.51 -22.19 -3.56
CA ARG A 45 -0.11 -22.55 -3.28
C ARG A 45 0.41 -23.61 -4.25
N THR A 46 -0.38 -24.64 -4.54
CA THR A 46 -0.04 -25.78 -5.40
C THR A 46 -0.61 -25.67 -6.82
N THR A 47 -1.20 -24.54 -7.20
CA THR A 47 -1.81 -24.37 -8.54
C THR A 47 -0.80 -23.94 -9.61
N GLY A 48 0.25 -23.18 -9.25
CA GLY A 48 1.29 -22.71 -10.17
C GLY A 48 1.15 -21.25 -10.59
N PHE A 49 2.19 -20.72 -11.26
CA PHE A 49 2.26 -19.34 -11.75
C PHE A 49 1.94 -18.27 -10.67
N GLN A 50 1.09 -17.27 -10.97
CA GLN A 50 0.74 -16.23 -10.00
C GLN A 50 -0.18 -16.71 -8.88
N ALA A 51 -0.87 -17.84 -9.04
CA ALA A 51 -1.64 -18.44 -7.94
C ALA A 51 -0.69 -18.88 -6.81
N SER A 52 0.44 -19.52 -7.15
CA SER A 52 1.45 -19.86 -6.15
C SER A 52 2.06 -18.62 -5.49
N ASN A 53 2.26 -17.52 -6.23
CA ASN A 53 2.70 -16.26 -5.62
C ASN A 53 1.65 -15.64 -4.70
N PHE A 54 0.35 -15.75 -5.02
CA PHE A 54 -0.72 -15.36 -4.11
C PHE A 54 -0.66 -16.18 -2.81
N GLY A 55 -0.54 -17.51 -2.89
CA GLY A 55 -0.41 -18.37 -1.71
C GLY A 55 0.82 -18.02 -0.86
N LYS A 56 1.97 -17.74 -1.49
CA LYS A 56 3.18 -17.25 -0.80
C LYS A 56 2.95 -15.88 -0.14
N ALA A 57 2.23 -14.97 -0.79
CA ALA A 57 1.91 -13.66 -0.23
C ALA A 57 0.99 -13.76 1.00
N VAL A 58 0.02 -14.68 1.01
CA VAL A 58 -0.81 -14.98 2.19
C VAL A 58 0.07 -15.44 3.36
N VAL A 59 1.02 -16.35 3.13
CA VAL A 59 1.94 -16.82 4.16
C VAL A 59 2.80 -15.66 4.70
N GLU A 60 3.38 -14.85 3.81
CA GLU A 60 4.28 -13.76 4.19
C GLU A 60 3.55 -12.66 4.99
N ILE A 61 2.33 -12.29 4.60
CA ILE A 61 1.51 -11.33 5.36
C ILE A 61 1.12 -11.93 6.72
N ASN A 62 0.73 -13.21 6.79
CA ASN A 62 0.43 -13.85 8.06
C ASN A 62 1.66 -13.94 8.99
N ASN A 63 2.88 -14.06 8.44
CA ASN A 63 4.11 -13.94 9.21
C ASN A 63 4.30 -12.53 9.79
N MET A 64 4.00 -11.47 9.02
CA MET A 64 4.00 -10.09 9.51
C MET A 64 3.01 -9.93 10.67
N ILE A 65 1.77 -10.41 10.50
CA ILE A 65 0.70 -10.31 11.50
C ILE A 65 1.09 -11.07 12.77
N LYS A 66 1.56 -12.31 12.63
CA LYS A 66 2.03 -13.11 13.76
C LYS A 66 3.14 -12.38 14.51
N ARG A 67 4.15 -11.85 13.81
CA ARG A 67 5.25 -11.11 14.42
C ARG A 67 4.75 -9.82 15.08
N LYS A 68 3.75 -9.13 14.52
CA LYS A 68 3.14 -7.94 15.12
C LYS A 68 2.45 -8.24 16.45
N LEU A 69 1.73 -9.36 16.53
CA LEU A 69 0.97 -9.79 17.71
C LEU A 69 1.84 -10.41 18.81
N GLU A 70 3.08 -10.81 18.50
CA GLU A 70 4.05 -11.24 19.50
C GLU A 70 4.46 -10.05 20.40
N PRO A 71 4.61 -10.24 21.73
CA PRO A 71 5.04 -9.17 22.62
C PRO A 71 6.35 -8.54 22.15
N LEU A 72 6.44 -7.21 22.23
CA LEU A 72 7.68 -6.49 21.93
C LEU A 72 8.77 -6.94 22.92
N PRO A 73 9.92 -7.46 22.43
CA PRO A 73 11.02 -7.84 23.31
C PRO A 73 11.53 -6.64 24.11
N ALA A 74 12.04 -6.91 25.32
CA ALA A 74 12.75 -5.89 26.07
C ALA A 74 14.00 -5.44 25.29
N PRO A 75 14.31 -4.14 25.25
CA PRO A 75 15.48 -3.63 24.56
C PRO A 75 16.77 -4.12 25.23
N GLU A 76 17.76 -4.46 24.40
CA GLU A 76 19.01 -5.12 24.81
C GLU A 76 19.94 -4.19 25.61
N ASP A 77 19.79 -2.87 25.46
CA ASP A 77 20.59 -1.84 26.11
C ASP A 77 19.97 -1.28 27.42
N GLY A 78 18.82 -1.85 27.85
CA GLY A 78 18.13 -1.45 29.08
C GLY A 78 17.45 -0.07 29.04
N THR A 79 17.39 0.57 27.87
CA THR A 79 16.60 1.80 27.66
C THR A 79 15.10 1.48 27.64
N SER A 80 14.20 2.48 27.77
CA SER A 80 12.78 2.19 27.54
C SER A 80 12.48 2.23 26.04
N ASN A 81 11.60 1.33 25.56
CA ASN A 81 11.10 1.35 24.17
C ASN A 81 10.38 2.68 23.80
N CYS A 82 10.23 3.60 24.77
CA CYS A 82 9.47 4.84 24.68
C CYS A 82 10.36 6.09 24.50
N ASP A 83 11.68 6.00 24.74
CA ASP A 83 12.56 7.17 24.85
C ASP A 83 13.20 7.63 23.52
N TYR A 84 12.99 6.90 22.42
CA TYR A 84 13.59 7.23 21.13
C TYR A 84 12.68 8.16 20.30
N LEU A 85 12.94 9.46 20.41
CA LEU A 85 12.82 10.44 19.31
C LEU A 85 11.59 10.26 18.37
N ASP A 86 10.41 10.57 18.92
CA ASP A 86 9.10 10.68 18.24
C ASP A 86 8.83 9.66 17.11
N PRO A 87 8.39 8.43 17.44
CA PRO A 87 7.91 7.45 16.46
C PRO A 87 6.55 7.83 15.84
N GLY A 88 6.08 9.08 16.00
CA GLY A 88 4.75 9.51 15.60
C GLY A 88 3.70 9.34 16.69
N GLN A 89 4.11 9.39 17.96
CA GLN A 89 3.23 9.32 19.14
C GLN A 89 2.41 8.02 19.26
N ARG A 90 2.85 6.93 18.61
CA ARG A 90 2.17 5.63 18.56
C ARG A 90 2.95 4.57 19.35
N PRO A 91 2.28 3.66 20.09
CA PRO A 91 2.93 2.48 20.66
C PRO A 91 3.63 1.63 19.58
N ILE A 92 4.81 1.12 19.88
CA ILE A 92 5.56 0.27 18.97
C ILE A 92 5.13 -1.18 19.19
N ASP A 93 4.71 -1.84 18.11
CA ASP A 93 4.49 -3.29 18.08
C ASP A 93 5.78 -4.01 17.64
N ASN A 94 5.83 -5.32 17.84
CA ASN A 94 7.00 -6.11 17.46
C ASN A 94 7.24 -6.16 15.94
N CYS A 95 6.21 -5.91 15.12
CA CYS A 95 6.35 -5.64 13.69
C CYS A 95 5.61 -4.36 13.30
N THR A 96 6.35 -3.41 12.72
CA THR A 96 5.80 -2.21 12.09
C THR A 96 5.47 -2.51 10.63
N ILE A 97 4.18 -2.49 10.29
CA ILE A 97 3.70 -2.79 8.94
C ILE A 97 3.51 -1.49 8.15
N PHE A 98 4.29 -1.34 7.09
CA PHE A 98 4.15 -0.26 6.11
C PHE A 98 3.20 -0.70 5.00
N LEU A 99 2.11 0.04 4.84
CA LEU A 99 1.16 -0.13 3.73
C LEU A 99 1.35 0.96 2.69
N GLY A 100 1.57 0.55 1.46
CA GLY A 100 1.75 1.43 0.34
C GLY A 100 0.70 1.20 -0.73
N PHE A 101 0.08 2.26 -1.25
CA PHE A 101 -0.83 2.14 -2.39
C PHE A 101 -0.83 3.37 -3.28
N THR A 102 -1.10 3.15 -4.57
CA THR A 102 -1.23 4.18 -5.60
C THR A 102 -2.62 4.83 -5.56
N SER A 103 -2.76 6.06 -6.08
CA SER A 103 -4.01 6.83 -6.05
C SER A 103 -5.23 6.05 -6.57
N ASN A 104 -5.06 5.30 -7.66
CA ASN A 104 -6.14 4.54 -8.30
C ASN A 104 -6.73 3.43 -7.40
N MET A 105 -6.00 2.97 -6.38
CA MET A 105 -6.54 2.04 -5.39
C MET A 105 -7.62 2.71 -4.54
N ILE A 106 -7.48 4.00 -4.24
CA ILE A 106 -8.50 4.78 -3.53
C ILE A 106 -9.63 5.20 -4.45
N SER A 107 -9.36 5.47 -5.74
CA SER A 107 -10.41 5.69 -6.74
C SER A 107 -11.30 4.44 -6.87
N SER A 108 -10.72 3.24 -6.81
CA SER A 108 -11.42 1.97 -6.85
C SER A 108 -12.15 1.62 -5.53
N GLY A 109 -12.80 0.44 -5.50
CA GLY A 109 -13.39 -0.13 -4.28
C GLY A 109 -12.36 -0.76 -3.32
N VAL A 110 -11.07 -0.81 -3.68
CA VAL A 110 -10.00 -1.23 -2.76
C VAL A 110 -9.88 -0.25 -1.58
N ARG A 111 -10.37 0.99 -1.72
CA ARG A 111 -10.51 1.96 -0.63
C ARG A 111 -11.16 1.35 0.60
N GLU A 112 -12.26 0.62 0.44
CA GLU A 112 -12.99 0.02 1.57
C GLU A 112 -12.15 -1.07 2.26
N THR A 113 -11.37 -1.83 1.51
CA THR A 113 -10.40 -2.81 2.03
C THR A 113 -9.27 -2.12 2.81
N ILE A 114 -8.71 -1.02 2.27
CA ILE A 114 -7.68 -0.22 2.98
C ILE A 114 -8.26 0.38 4.25
N LYS A 115 -9.46 0.98 4.17
CA LYS A 115 -10.19 1.54 5.32
C LYS A 115 -10.35 0.50 6.42
N TYR A 116 -10.71 -0.73 6.08
CA TYR A 116 -10.83 -1.82 7.05
C TYR A 116 -9.51 -2.05 7.81
N LEU A 117 -8.37 -2.12 7.13
CA LEU A 117 -7.07 -2.30 7.78
C LEU A 117 -6.72 -1.13 8.71
N VAL A 118 -6.94 0.10 8.24
CA VAL A 118 -6.61 1.33 8.98
C VAL A 118 -7.53 1.51 10.18
N LYS A 119 -8.85 1.32 10.01
CA LYS A 119 -9.87 1.39 11.06
C LYS A 119 -9.55 0.47 12.23
N ASN A 120 -9.12 -0.75 11.93
CA ASN A 120 -8.84 -1.79 12.93
C ASN A 120 -7.38 -1.81 13.36
N ASN A 121 -6.64 -0.74 13.08
CA ASN A 121 -5.29 -0.54 13.56
C ASN A 121 -4.28 -1.64 13.15
N MET A 122 -4.50 -2.27 12.01
CA MET A 122 -3.76 -3.44 11.56
C MET A 122 -2.43 -3.10 10.85
N VAL A 123 -2.25 -1.83 10.48
CA VAL A 123 -1.04 -1.28 9.84
C VAL A 123 -0.58 -0.05 10.61
N ASP A 124 0.69 0.32 10.48
CA ASP A 124 1.33 1.32 11.36
C ASP A 124 1.79 2.58 10.63
N CYS A 125 2.06 2.45 9.33
CA CYS A 125 2.57 3.55 8.52
C CYS A 125 2.04 3.42 7.10
N ILE A 126 1.59 4.52 6.51
CA ILE A 126 1.07 4.53 5.15
C ILE A 126 1.90 5.47 4.29
N ALA A 127 2.16 5.07 3.04
CA ALA A 127 2.55 6.02 2.01
C ALA A 127 1.59 5.92 0.82
N THR A 128 1.23 7.07 0.24
CA THR A 128 0.42 7.16 -0.97
C THR A 128 0.73 8.45 -1.72
N THR A 129 0.09 8.66 -2.87
CA THR A 129 0.19 9.85 -3.72
C THR A 129 -0.99 10.80 -3.48
N ALA A 130 -0.97 12.03 -4.01
CA ALA A 130 -1.98 13.05 -3.68
C ALA A 130 -3.41 12.59 -4.01
N GLY A 131 -3.61 11.96 -5.18
CA GLY A 131 -4.87 11.32 -5.56
C GLY A 131 -5.40 10.31 -4.53
N GLY A 132 -4.52 9.57 -3.85
CA GLY A 132 -4.89 8.62 -2.80
C GLY A 132 -5.43 9.26 -1.52
N ILE A 133 -5.17 10.55 -1.32
CA ILE A 133 -5.70 11.32 -0.19
C ILE A 133 -6.99 12.02 -0.63
N GLU A 134 -6.92 12.77 -1.72
CA GLU A 134 -8.04 13.63 -2.14
C GLU A 134 -9.26 12.83 -2.59
N GLU A 135 -9.09 11.69 -3.25
CA GLU A 135 -10.23 10.85 -3.64
C GLU A 135 -10.89 10.18 -2.44
N ASP A 136 -10.15 9.89 -1.37
CA ASP A 136 -10.72 9.39 -0.11
C ASP A 136 -11.61 10.46 0.54
N LEU A 137 -11.15 11.71 0.55
CA LEU A 137 -11.92 12.85 1.10
C LEU A 137 -13.13 13.17 0.22
N ILE A 138 -12.94 13.25 -1.10
CA ILE A 138 -14.01 13.51 -2.08
C ILE A 138 -15.12 12.47 -1.97
N LYS A 139 -14.80 11.18 -1.79
CA LYS A 139 -15.79 10.11 -1.68
C LYS A 139 -16.68 10.22 -0.45
N CYS A 140 -16.32 11.01 0.56
CA CYS A 140 -17.20 11.36 1.68
C CYS A 140 -18.21 12.48 1.32
N MET A 141 -17.99 13.20 0.22
CA MET A 141 -18.83 14.31 -0.25
C MET A 141 -19.69 13.92 -1.45
N ALA A 142 -19.15 13.11 -2.36
CA ALA A 142 -19.82 12.69 -3.56
C ALA A 142 -19.23 11.38 -4.12
N PRO A 143 -20.05 10.51 -4.74
CA PRO A 143 -19.57 9.23 -5.25
C PRO A 143 -18.77 9.37 -6.56
N SER A 144 -17.95 8.35 -6.82
CA SER A 144 -17.42 8.02 -8.16
C SER A 144 -18.26 6.90 -8.77
N TYR A 145 -18.27 6.78 -10.09
CA TYR A 145 -19.15 5.86 -10.82
C TYR A 145 -18.36 4.90 -11.70
N LEU A 146 -18.97 3.75 -12.01
CA LEU A 146 -18.45 2.86 -13.05
C LEU A 146 -18.71 3.48 -14.44
N GLY A 147 -17.74 3.31 -15.31
CA GLY A 147 -17.77 3.65 -16.73
C GLY A 147 -17.01 2.60 -17.53
N ASP A 148 -16.30 3.05 -18.57
CA ASP A 148 -15.55 2.16 -19.46
C ASP A 148 -14.25 2.83 -19.92
N PHE A 149 -13.18 2.04 -20.09
CA PHE A 149 -11.87 2.52 -20.55
C PHE A 149 -11.93 3.22 -21.92
N SER A 150 -12.85 2.78 -22.79
CA SER A 150 -12.99 3.25 -24.17
C SER A 150 -13.78 4.55 -24.31
N LEU A 151 -14.38 5.07 -23.24
CA LEU A 151 -15.12 6.34 -23.29
C LEU A 151 -14.22 7.48 -23.78
N ARG A 152 -14.66 8.15 -24.85
CA ARG A 152 -13.88 9.18 -25.53
C ARG A 152 -13.70 10.42 -24.65
N GLY A 153 -12.44 10.81 -24.42
CA GLY A 153 -12.11 11.96 -23.57
C GLY A 153 -12.75 13.27 -24.00
N VAL A 154 -12.88 13.53 -25.31
CA VAL A 154 -13.51 14.75 -25.83
C VAL A 154 -14.97 14.88 -25.39
N GLU A 155 -15.75 13.80 -25.40
CA GLU A 155 -17.15 13.84 -24.99
C GLU A 155 -17.29 13.97 -23.48
N LEU A 156 -16.42 13.31 -22.72
CA LEU A 156 -16.38 13.41 -21.27
C LEU A 156 -16.01 14.83 -20.81
N ARG A 157 -15.00 15.45 -21.45
CA ARG A 157 -14.57 16.81 -21.13
C ARG A 157 -15.66 17.84 -21.37
N LYS A 158 -16.39 17.75 -22.50
CA LYS A 158 -17.54 18.64 -22.78
C LYS A 158 -18.63 18.56 -21.72
N LYS A 159 -18.77 17.40 -21.06
CA LYS A 159 -19.74 17.14 -19.99
C LYS A 159 -19.20 17.42 -18.59
N GLY A 160 -17.93 17.81 -18.45
CA GLY A 160 -17.30 17.96 -17.13
C GLY A 160 -17.21 16.64 -16.36
N ILE A 161 -16.86 15.55 -17.05
CA ILE A 161 -16.65 14.23 -16.42
C ILE A 161 -15.18 13.85 -16.62
N ASN A 162 -14.50 13.49 -15.53
CA ASN A 162 -13.14 13.00 -15.56
C ASN A 162 -13.14 11.46 -15.54
N ARG A 163 -12.22 10.84 -16.28
CA ARG A 163 -12.10 9.37 -16.35
C ARG A 163 -10.82 8.90 -15.68
N ILE A 164 -10.95 7.88 -14.83
CA ILE A 164 -9.85 7.17 -14.18
C ILE A 164 -9.98 5.69 -14.55
N GLY A 165 -9.27 5.26 -15.60
CA GLY A 165 -9.46 3.90 -16.14
C GLY A 165 -10.89 3.70 -16.66
N ASN A 166 -11.63 2.78 -16.03
CA ASN A 166 -13.07 2.56 -16.23
C ASN A 166 -13.95 3.19 -15.14
N LEU A 167 -13.45 4.18 -14.40
CA LEU A 167 -14.20 4.94 -13.40
C LEU A 167 -14.45 6.36 -13.91
N LEU A 168 -15.54 6.98 -13.42
CA LEU A 168 -15.96 8.33 -13.77
C LEU A 168 -16.13 9.18 -12.51
N VAL A 169 -15.54 10.38 -12.52
CA VAL A 169 -15.61 11.36 -11.44
C VAL A 169 -16.16 12.68 -12.01
N PRO A 170 -17.40 13.08 -11.69
CA PRO A 170 -17.95 14.37 -12.12
C PRO A 170 -17.13 15.55 -11.59
N ASN A 171 -16.95 16.61 -12.37
CA ASN A 171 -16.16 17.77 -11.95
C ASN A 171 -16.71 18.45 -10.69
N ASN A 172 -18.03 18.39 -10.48
CA ASN A 172 -18.69 18.91 -9.28
C ASN A 172 -18.17 18.28 -7.99
N ASN A 173 -17.56 17.09 -8.04
CA ASN A 173 -16.90 16.49 -6.88
C ASN A 173 -15.68 17.31 -6.44
N TYR A 174 -14.90 17.82 -7.40
CA TYR A 174 -13.75 18.68 -7.12
C TYR A 174 -14.16 20.08 -6.67
N CYS A 175 -15.27 20.61 -7.18
CA CYS A 175 -15.84 21.87 -6.68
C CYS A 175 -16.23 21.75 -5.20
N ARG A 176 -16.82 20.63 -4.78
CA ARG A 176 -17.14 20.36 -3.36
C ARG A 176 -15.88 20.24 -2.50
N LEU A 177 -14.82 19.60 -3.02
CA LEU A 177 -13.53 19.55 -2.33
C LEU A 177 -12.98 20.95 -2.12
N GLU A 178 -12.98 21.79 -3.16
CA GLU A 178 -12.50 23.17 -3.10
C GLU A 178 -13.28 23.98 -2.04
N GLU A 179 -14.61 23.95 -2.09
CA GLU A 179 -15.48 24.63 -1.12
C GLU A 179 -15.19 24.19 0.33
N TRP A 180 -14.92 22.90 0.54
CA TRP A 180 -14.62 22.35 1.86
C TRP A 180 -13.20 22.70 2.35
N ILE A 181 -12.20 22.69 1.47
CA ILE A 181 -10.79 22.75 1.87
C ILE A 181 -10.22 24.16 1.95
N LEU A 182 -10.72 25.12 1.14
CA LEU A 182 -10.20 26.48 1.14
C LEU A 182 -10.24 27.14 2.53
N PRO A 183 -11.33 27.04 3.33
CA PRO A 183 -11.33 27.58 4.70
C PRO A 183 -10.35 26.87 5.64
N LEU A 184 -9.95 25.63 5.33
CA LEU A 184 -8.94 24.89 6.10
C LEU A 184 -7.54 25.40 5.79
N TRP A 185 -7.26 25.73 4.53
CA TRP A 185 -6.00 26.39 4.14
C TRP A 185 -5.83 27.74 4.84
N ASP A 186 -6.89 28.54 4.94
CA ASP A 186 -6.86 29.81 5.68
C ASP A 186 -6.49 29.58 7.15
N LYS A 187 -7.14 28.63 7.83
CA LYS A 187 -6.83 28.27 9.22
C LYS A 187 -5.41 27.75 9.39
N MET A 188 -4.95 26.90 8.48
CA MET A 188 -3.60 26.34 8.55
C MET A 188 -2.53 27.40 8.36
N LEU A 189 -2.77 28.38 7.48
CA LEU A 189 -1.89 29.54 7.32
C LEU A 189 -1.89 30.42 8.58
N GLU A 190 -3.06 30.67 9.17
CA GLU A 190 -3.17 31.39 10.44
C GLU A 190 -2.39 30.70 11.55
N GLU A 191 -2.57 29.39 11.73
CA GLU A 191 -1.84 28.57 12.70
C GLU A 191 -0.32 28.59 12.44
N GLN A 192 0.11 28.55 11.17
CA GLN A 192 1.51 28.69 10.81
C GLN A 192 2.07 30.05 11.25
N ASN A 193 1.35 31.13 10.97
CA ASN A 193 1.82 32.50 11.21
C ASN A 193 1.74 32.92 12.68
N THR A 194 0.75 32.41 13.43
CA THR A 194 0.47 32.86 14.80
C THR A 194 0.95 31.89 15.88
N GLN A 195 0.97 30.59 15.58
CA GLN A 195 1.35 29.53 16.54
C GLN A 195 2.68 28.87 16.17
N GLY A 196 3.27 29.22 15.02
CA GLY A 196 4.54 28.66 14.57
C GLY A 196 4.43 27.21 14.09
N VAL A 197 3.23 26.75 13.70
CA VAL A 197 3.03 25.39 13.18
C VAL A 197 3.81 25.22 11.88
N LYS A 198 4.70 24.23 11.84
CA LYS A 198 5.40 23.81 10.62
C LYS A 198 4.64 22.67 9.97
N TRP A 199 3.94 22.96 8.89
CA TRP A 199 3.18 21.94 8.17
C TRP A 199 4.11 21.03 7.39
N THR A 200 3.77 19.74 7.41
CA THR A 200 4.37 18.70 6.57
C THR A 200 3.22 17.92 5.94
N PRO A 201 3.43 17.17 4.83
CA PRO A 201 2.35 16.42 4.22
C PRO A 201 1.58 15.53 5.21
N SER A 202 2.27 14.80 6.08
CA SER A 202 1.62 13.94 7.08
C SER A 202 0.80 14.72 8.11
N LYS A 203 1.25 15.91 8.55
CA LYS A 203 0.47 16.79 9.43
C LYS A 203 -0.77 17.35 8.73
N VAL A 204 -0.63 17.74 7.46
CA VAL A 204 -1.76 18.19 6.63
C VAL A 204 -2.79 17.07 6.49
N ILE A 205 -2.36 15.87 6.10
CA ILE A 205 -3.27 14.74 5.89
C ILE A 205 -3.98 14.34 7.20
N SER A 206 -3.26 14.33 8.32
CA SER A 206 -3.84 14.11 9.64
C SER A 206 -4.89 15.17 10.01
N ARG A 207 -4.61 16.45 9.73
CA ARG A 207 -5.59 17.54 9.89
C ARG A 207 -6.82 17.33 9.00
N LEU A 208 -6.65 16.99 7.73
CA LEU A 208 -7.77 16.73 6.81
C LEU A 208 -8.59 15.51 7.26
N GLY A 209 -7.95 14.45 7.75
CA GLY A 209 -8.61 13.28 8.34
C GLY A 209 -9.44 13.63 9.59
N LYS A 210 -8.95 14.55 10.42
CA LYS A 210 -9.71 15.09 11.55
C LYS A 210 -10.93 15.88 11.08
N GLU A 211 -10.75 16.79 10.12
CA GLU A 211 -11.77 17.74 9.67
C GLU A 211 -12.87 17.07 8.82
N ILE A 212 -12.55 16.03 8.05
CA ILE A 212 -13.56 15.31 7.26
C ILE A 212 -14.54 14.57 8.18
N ASN A 213 -14.07 14.15 9.36
CA ASN A 213 -14.86 13.56 10.45
C ASN A 213 -15.91 12.53 9.98
N HIS A 214 -15.52 11.69 9.02
CA HIS A 214 -16.44 10.76 8.36
C HIS A 214 -15.92 9.31 8.50
N PRO A 215 -16.71 8.37 9.04
CA PRO A 215 -16.26 7.00 9.32
C PRO A 215 -15.98 6.17 8.06
N ASP A 216 -16.35 6.67 6.88
CA ASP A 216 -15.95 6.05 5.60
C ASP A 216 -14.61 6.51 5.05
N SER A 217 -13.93 7.48 5.67
CA SER A 217 -12.62 7.95 5.20
C SER A 217 -11.47 7.13 5.80
N VAL A 218 -10.53 6.75 4.95
CA VAL A 218 -9.22 6.20 5.35
C VAL A 218 -8.44 7.22 6.16
N CYS A 219 -8.39 8.49 5.72
CA CYS A 219 -7.69 9.57 6.41
C CYS A 219 -8.26 9.81 7.81
N TYR A 220 -9.58 9.71 7.98
CA TYR A 220 -10.23 9.82 9.28
C TYR A 220 -9.77 8.74 10.26
N TRP A 221 -9.77 7.47 9.83
CA TRP A 221 -9.30 6.38 10.69
C TRP A 221 -7.81 6.44 10.95
N ALA A 222 -7.02 6.89 9.97
CA ALA A 222 -5.59 7.10 10.15
C ALA A 222 -5.33 8.17 11.22
N TYR A 223 -6.06 9.29 11.19
CA TYR A 223 -6.03 10.30 12.24
C TYR A 223 -6.44 9.71 13.61
N LYS A 224 -7.57 8.99 13.68
CA LYS A 224 -8.10 8.43 14.93
C LYS A 224 -7.15 7.43 15.59
N ASN A 225 -6.44 6.64 14.79
CA ASN A 225 -5.53 5.60 15.26
C ASN A 225 -4.05 6.06 15.30
N ASN A 226 -3.78 7.35 15.08
CA ASN A 226 -2.42 7.90 15.00
C ASN A 226 -1.51 7.13 14.00
N ILE A 227 -2.06 6.77 12.84
CA ILE A 227 -1.32 6.15 11.73
C ILE A 227 -0.89 7.28 10.77
N PRO A 228 0.41 7.59 10.67
CA PRO A 228 0.88 8.62 9.73
C PRO A 228 0.71 8.17 8.28
N ILE A 229 0.23 9.10 7.44
CA ILE A 229 0.18 8.95 5.98
C ILE A 229 1.24 9.90 5.40
N PHE A 230 2.23 9.36 4.71
CA PHE A 230 3.29 10.11 4.04
C PHE A 230 2.98 10.29 2.56
N ASN A 231 3.20 11.51 2.07
CA ASN A 231 3.11 11.84 0.66
C ASN A 231 4.05 13.02 0.32
N PRO A 232 5.31 12.77 -0.08
CA PRO A 232 6.26 13.83 -0.40
C PRO A 232 5.89 14.66 -1.65
N ALA A 233 4.89 14.23 -2.43
CA ALA A 233 4.37 14.96 -3.60
C ALA A 233 2.89 15.35 -3.39
N LEU A 234 2.56 15.93 -2.23
CA LEU A 234 1.18 16.33 -1.88
C LEU A 234 0.55 17.31 -2.89
N THR A 235 1.36 18.08 -3.60
CA THR A 235 0.93 19.07 -4.59
C THR A 235 0.56 18.49 -5.96
N ASP A 236 0.72 17.18 -6.19
CA ASP A 236 0.46 16.53 -7.49
C ASP A 236 -0.99 16.04 -7.62
N GLY A 237 -1.96 16.96 -7.54
CA GLY A 237 -3.40 16.64 -7.60
C GLY A 237 -4.30 17.84 -7.29
N ALA A 238 -5.59 17.57 -7.08
CA ALA A 238 -6.58 18.60 -6.72
C ALA A 238 -6.25 19.32 -5.40
N LEU A 239 -5.57 18.67 -4.45
CA LEU A 239 -5.03 19.36 -3.27
C LEU A 239 -4.02 20.44 -3.68
N GLY A 240 -3.14 20.14 -4.64
CA GLY A 240 -2.20 21.10 -5.22
C GLY A 240 -2.90 22.26 -5.94
N ASP A 241 -3.95 21.98 -6.71
CA ASP A 241 -4.74 23.01 -7.39
C ASP A 241 -5.36 23.99 -6.38
N THR A 242 -5.93 23.49 -5.28
CA THR A 242 -6.53 24.34 -4.25
C THR A 242 -5.48 25.13 -3.46
N LEU A 243 -4.29 24.56 -3.20
CA LEU A 243 -3.15 25.26 -2.62
C LEU A 243 -2.66 26.39 -3.55
N TYR A 244 -2.59 26.11 -4.85
CA TYR A 244 -2.23 27.09 -5.87
C TYR A 244 -3.21 28.27 -5.86
N PHE A 245 -4.53 28.02 -5.93
CA PHE A 245 -5.53 29.09 -5.87
C PHE A 245 -5.52 29.85 -4.55
N HIS A 246 -5.39 29.15 -3.43
CA HIS A 246 -5.29 29.76 -2.11
C HIS A 246 -4.09 30.71 -2.02
N SER A 247 -2.93 30.33 -2.59
CA SER A 247 -1.69 31.12 -2.49
C SER A 247 -1.77 32.53 -3.09
N TYR A 248 -2.64 32.76 -4.09
CA TYR A 248 -2.87 34.10 -4.65
C TYR A 248 -3.75 34.98 -3.75
N LYS A 249 -4.66 34.36 -2.98
CA LYS A 249 -5.56 35.08 -2.07
C LYS A 249 -4.89 35.34 -0.73
N ASN A 250 -4.27 34.31 -0.17
CA ASN A 250 -3.62 34.28 1.14
C ASN A 250 -2.23 33.62 1.00
N PRO A 251 -1.19 34.39 0.61
CA PRO A 251 0.14 33.86 0.36
C PRO A 251 0.84 33.44 1.66
N GLY A 252 1.73 32.44 1.56
CA GLY A 252 2.70 32.13 2.61
C GLY A 252 2.59 30.74 3.25
N LEU A 253 1.60 29.92 2.90
CA LEU A 253 1.49 28.56 3.44
C LEU A 253 2.67 27.70 2.92
N VAL A 254 3.43 27.10 3.83
CA VAL A 254 4.60 26.27 3.50
C VAL A 254 4.37 24.87 4.04
N ILE A 255 4.63 23.87 3.19
CA ILE A 255 4.52 22.45 3.53
C ILE A 255 5.90 21.83 3.33
N ASP A 256 6.60 21.54 4.43
CA ASP A 256 7.95 20.98 4.44
C ASP A 256 7.93 19.45 4.29
N ILE A 257 8.76 18.94 3.39
CA ILE A 257 8.94 17.51 3.16
C ILE A 257 10.12 16.94 3.97
N VAL A 258 11.04 17.78 4.45
CA VAL A 258 12.28 17.35 5.13
C VAL A 258 11.97 16.78 6.52
N GLU A 259 11.10 17.43 7.27
CA GLU A 259 10.64 16.88 8.56
C GLU A 259 9.92 15.54 8.37
N ASP A 260 9.12 15.38 7.30
CA ASP A 260 8.37 14.15 7.02
C ASP A 260 9.27 12.97 6.65
N ILE A 261 10.30 13.17 5.82
CA ILE A 261 11.25 12.09 5.50
C ILE A 261 12.04 11.65 6.74
N ARG A 262 12.40 12.58 7.63
CA ARG A 262 13.03 12.23 8.91
C ARG A 262 12.10 11.36 9.76
N LYS A 263 10.82 11.73 9.85
CA LYS A 263 9.82 10.98 10.61
C LYS A 263 9.63 9.57 10.05
N MET A 264 9.44 9.41 8.74
CA MET A 264 9.25 8.09 8.13
C MET A 264 10.48 7.19 8.28
N ASN A 265 11.69 7.75 8.09
CA ASN A 265 12.93 7.00 8.29
C ASN A 265 13.09 6.57 9.75
N ASN A 266 12.79 7.44 10.72
CA ASN A 266 12.85 7.10 12.14
C ASN A 266 11.89 5.95 12.51
N ILE A 267 10.65 5.96 11.98
CA ILE A 267 9.70 4.86 12.19
C ILE A 267 10.31 3.51 11.77
N SER A 268 11.06 3.50 10.66
CA SER A 268 11.76 2.30 10.18
C SER A 268 12.97 1.95 11.06
N VAL A 269 13.87 2.91 11.31
CA VAL A 269 15.11 2.72 12.08
C VAL A 269 14.84 2.14 13.47
N TYR A 270 13.80 2.64 14.15
CA TYR A 270 13.45 2.22 15.51
C TYR A 270 12.49 1.03 15.57
N ALA A 271 12.05 0.48 14.43
CA ALA A 271 11.20 -0.70 14.40
C ALA A 271 12.00 -2.00 14.64
N LYS A 272 11.52 -2.84 15.57
CA LYS A 272 12.14 -4.15 15.84
C LYS A 272 12.11 -5.06 14.63
N ASN A 273 10.94 -5.19 14.00
CA ASN A 273 10.77 -5.83 12.69
C ASN A 273 9.95 -4.92 11.79
N THR A 274 10.14 -5.02 10.48
CA THR A 274 9.28 -4.31 9.52
C THR A 274 8.75 -5.23 8.43
N GLY A 275 7.48 -5.01 8.08
CA GLY A 275 6.82 -5.64 6.94
C GLY A 275 6.38 -4.59 5.94
N MET A 276 6.54 -4.88 4.64
CA MET A 276 6.07 -4.01 3.56
C MET A 276 4.96 -4.70 2.77
N ILE A 277 3.82 -4.02 2.62
CA ILE A 277 2.74 -4.42 1.72
C ILE A 277 2.54 -3.29 0.72
N ILE A 278 2.87 -3.51 -0.55
CA ILE A 278 2.92 -2.47 -1.58
C ILE A 278 1.99 -2.80 -2.74
N LEU A 279 0.97 -1.97 -2.95
CA LEU A 279 -0.03 -2.07 -4.00
C LEU A 279 0.25 -1.05 -5.12
N GLY A 280 0.93 -1.50 -6.17
CA GLY A 280 1.42 -0.66 -7.26
C GLY A 280 2.92 -0.38 -7.20
N GLY A 281 3.33 0.76 -7.76
CA GLY A 281 4.72 1.16 -7.88
C GLY A 281 4.92 2.66 -7.60
N GLY A 282 5.91 3.26 -8.25
CA GLY A 282 6.16 4.70 -8.21
C GLY A 282 6.67 5.20 -6.86
N LEU A 283 6.33 6.46 -6.57
CA LEU A 283 6.85 7.20 -5.42
C LEU A 283 6.63 6.47 -4.09
N MET A 284 5.41 5.99 -3.86
CA MET A 284 5.06 5.27 -2.64
C MET A 284 5.92 4.02 -2.44
N LYS A 285 6.12 3.22 -3.50
CA LYS A 285 6.93 2.00 -3.42
C LYS A 285 8.35 2.35 -3.01
N HIS A 286 8.96 3.27 -3.76
CA HIS A 286 10.34 3.67 -3.52
C HIS A 286 10.51 4.28 -2.13
N HIS A 287 9.58 5.13 -1.68
CA HIS A 287 9.65 5.81 -0.39
C HIS A 287 9.63 4.83 0.79
N ILE A 288 8.73 3.83 0.76
CA ILE A 288 8.67 2.77 1.79
C ILE A 288 9.94 1.92 1.78
N CYS A 289 10.39 1.47 0.60
CA CYS A 289 11.61 0.67 0.51
C CYS A 289 12.84 1.46 0.96
N ASN A 290 12.93 2.75 0.63
CA ASN A 290 14.05 3.61 1.03
C ASN A 290 14.06 3.92 2.53
N ALA A 291 12.89 4.02 3.18
CA ALA A 291 12.85 4.10 4.64
C ALA A 291 13.40 2.81 5.27
N ASN A 292 13.07 1.64 4.70
CA ASN A 292 13.55 0.33 5.17
C ASN A 292 15.04 0.08 4.88
N LEU A 293 15.64 0.77 3.91
CA LEU A 293 17.09 0.78 3.74
C LEU A 293 17.82 1.25 5.00
N MET A 294 17.27 2.25 5.70
CA MET A 294 17.90 2.87 6.88
C MET A 294 18.09 1.90 8.06
N ARG A 295 17.43 0.73 8.03
CA ARG A 295 17.57 -0.35 9.02
C ARG A 295 18.19 -1.63 8.44
N ASN A 296 18.88 -1.53 7.30
CA ASN A 296 19.41 -2.65 6.52
C ASN A 296 18.34 -3.61 6.00
N GLY A 297 17.18 -3.08 5.66
CA GLY A 297 16.15 -3.77 4.89
C GLY A 297 14.95 -4.23 5.73
N ALA A 298 13.84 -4.45 5.03
CA ALA A 298 12.64 -5.03 5.64
C ALA A 298 12.80 -6.54 5.91
N ASP A 299 12.15 -7.02 6.97
CA ASP A 299 12.13 -8.44 7.36
C ASP A 299 11.15 -9.24 6.49
N PHE A 300 10.03 -8.62 6.10
CA PHE A 300 8.99 -9.21 5.26
C PHE A 300 8.59 -8.27 4.12
N SER A 301 8.23 -8.80 2.96
CA SER A 301 7.82 -7.96 1.83
C SER A 301 6.86 -8.66 0.87
N VAL A 302 5.74 -8.00 0.57
CA VAL A 302 4.77 -8.41 -0.45
C VAL A 302 4.48 -7.24 -1.39
N PHE A 303 4.77 -7.43 -2.68
CA PHE A 303 4.41 -6.50 -3.75
C PHE A 303 3.26 -7.06 -4.57
N VAL A 304 2.26 -6.23 -4.86
CA VAL A 304 1.17 -6.52 -5.80
C VAL A 304 1.14 -5.40 -6.83
N ASN A 305 1.66 -5.66 -8.03
CA ASN A 305 1.65 -4.67 -9.10
C ASN A 305 1.74 -5.30 -10.48
N THR A 306 1.51 -4.48 -11.50
CA THR A 306 1.52 -4.88 -12.92
C THR A 306 2.81 -4.50 -13.64
N GLY A 307 3.77 -3.87 -12.94
CA GLY A 307 5.03 -3.40 -13.51
C GLY A 307 5.96 -4.55 -13.91
N GLN A 308 6.66 -4.38 -15.03
CA GLN A 308 7.55 -5.38 -15.63
C GLN A 308 9.00 -4.90 -15.61
N GLU A 309 9.96 -5.80 -15.47
CA GLU A 309 11.37 -5.44 -15.25
C GLU A 309 12.10 -4.92 -16.50
N PHE A 310 11.61 -5.23 -17.71
CA PHE A 310 12.36 -5.02 -18.96
C PHE A 310 12.67 -3.54 -19.28
N ASP A 311 11.93 -2.60 -18.69
CA ASP A 311 12.09 -1.16 -18.92
C ASP A 311 13.04 -0.49 -17.92
N GLY A 312 13.57 -1.24 -16.94
CA GLY A 312 14.47 -0.71 -15.90
C GLY A 312 13.79 0.21 -14.89
N SER A 313 12.45 0.22 -14.80
CA SER A 313 11.73 1.04 -13.83
C SER A 313 11.76 0.46 -12.42
N ASP A 314 11.91 1.31 -11.40
CA ASP A 314 11.75 0.88 -10.00
C ASP A 314 10.36 0.26 -9.78
N SER A 315 9.32 0.80 -10.43
CA SER A 315 7.95 0.25 -10.37
C SER A 315 7.89 -1.22 -10.82
N GLY A 316 8.64 -1.58 -11.87
CA GLY A 316 8.66 -2.91 -12.47
C GLY A 316 9.65 -3.88 -11.84
N ALA A 317 10.64 -3.37 -11.09
CA ALA A 317 11.68 -4.17 -10.44
C ALA A 317 11.13 -5.35 -9.62
N ARG A 318 11.84 -6.47 -9.65
CA ARG A 318 11.60 -7.62 -8.77
C ARG A 318 12.05 -7.30 -7.34
N PRO A 319 11.48 -7.94 -6.30
CA PRO A 319 11.95 -7.73 -4.94
C PRO A 319 13.45 -8.04 -4.74
N ASP A 320 14.00 -8.97 -5.53
CA ASP A 320 15.43 -9.31 -5.51
C ASP A 320 16.35 -8.12 -5.86
N GLU A 321 15.90 -7.21 -6.72
CA GLU A 321 16.62 -5.96 -6.95
C GLU A 321 16.65 -5.11 -5.67
N ALA A 322 15.56 -5.03 -4.92
CA ALA A 322 15.54 -4.31 -3.65
C ALA A 322 16.45 -4.96 -2.59
N VAL A 323 16.71 -6.27 -2.67
CA VAL A 323 17.72 -6.95 -1.84
C VAL A 323 19.13 -6.45 -2.16
N SER A 324 19.47 -6.24 -3.43
CA SER A 324 20.82 -5.74 -3.81
C SER A 324 21.13 -4.35 -3.24
N TRP A 325 20.10 -3.53 -3.01
CA TRP A 325 20.23 -2.21 -2.38
C TRP A 325 20.25 -2.26 -0.85
N GLY A 326 19.89 -3.39 -0.22
CA GLY A 326 19.65 -3.46 1.22
C GLY A 326 18.31 -2.86 1.65
N LYS A 327 17.36 -2.65 0.72
CA LYS A 327 15.98 -2.22 1.02
C LYS A 327 15.13 -3.39 1.55
N ILE A 328 15.51 -4.62 1.22
CA ILE A 328 14.96 -5.88 1.76
C ILE A 328 16.13 -6.71 2.31
N LYS A 329 15.96 -7.38 3.44
CA LYS A 329 17.02 -8.22 4.04
C LYS A 329 17.34 -9.43 3.16
N MET A 330 18.61 -9.84 3.18
CA MET A 330 19.07 -11.07 2.51
C MET A 330 18.40 -12.34 3.04
N THR A 331 17.89 -12.31 4.28
CA THR A 331 17.19 -13.43 4.93
C THR A 331 15.68 -13.43 4.70
N ALA A 332 15.14 -12.39 4.05
CA ALA A 332 13.70 -12.29 3.79
C ALA A 332 13.27 -13.25 2.67
N SER A 333 11.98 -13.57 2.62
CA SER A 333 11.38 -14.36 1.54
C SER A 333 10.38 -13.51 0.74
N PRO A 334 10.85 -12.45 0.05
CA PRO A 334 9.95 -11.45 -0.52
C PRO A 334 9.13 -12.01 -1.68
N VAL A 335 7.87 -11.59 -1.77
CA VAL A 335 6.91 -12.09 -2.76
C VAL A 335 6.45 -10.95 -3.66
N LYS A 336 6.32 -11.22 -4.97
CA LYS A 336 5.66 -10.33 -5.92
C LYS A 336 4.54 -11.08 -6.64
N VAL A 337 3.32 -10.55 -6.56
CA VAL A 337 2.15 -11.01 -7.32
C VAL A 337 1.95 -10.06 -8.50
N TYR A 338 2.12 -10.59 -9.71
CA TYR A 338 1.90 -9.84 -10.95
C TYR A 338 0.41 -9.84 -11.29
N ALA A 339 -0.34 -8.92 -10.70
CA ALA A 339 -1.79 -8.81 -10.87
C ALA A 339 -2.29 -7.38 -10.63
N ASP A 340 -3.50 -7.10 -11.10
CA ASP A 340 -4.26 -5.93 -10.67
C ASP A 340 -4.68 -6.13 -9.19
N ALA A 341 -4.30 -5.20 -8.32
CA ALA A 341 -4.58 -5.28 -6.90
C ALA A 341 -6.09 -5.25 -6.58
N SER A 342 -6.94 -4.70 -7.45
CA SER A 342 -8.39 -4.76 -7.28
C SER A 342 -8.95 -6.18 -7.29
N LEU A 343 -8.27 -7.12 -7.95
CA LEU A 343 -8.65 -8.53 -7.97
C LEU A 343 -8.13 -9.28 -6.75
N VAL A 344 -6.87 -9.07 -6.40
CA VAL A 344 -6.17 -9.94 -5.44
C VAL A 344 -6.10 -9.39 -4.02
N PHE A 345 -6.08 -8.07 -3.82
CA PHE A 345 -5.91 -7.51 -2.49
C PHE A 345 -7.10 -7.77 -1.55
N PRO A 346 -8.37 -7.68 -1.99
CA PRO A 346 -9.50 -8.10 -1.15
C PRO A 346 -9.39 -9.57 -0.70
N LEU A 347 -8.93 -10.46 -1.59
CA LEU A 347 -8.72 -11.88 -1.28
C LEU A 347 -7.54 -12.10 -0.33
N LEU A 348 -6.45 -11.35 -0.49
CA LEU A 348 -5.33 -11.38 0.46
C LEU A 348 -5.81 -10.97 1.86
N VAL A 349 -6.59 -9.88 1.97
CA VAL A 349 -7.14 -9.44 3.26
C VAL A 349 -8.09 -10.47 3.86
N ALA A 350 -8.91 -11.13 3.03
CA ALA A 350 -9.79 -12.22 3.46
C ALA A 350 -9.02 -13.40 4.07
N GLU A 351 -7.87 -13.78 3.50
CA GLU A 351 -7.06 -14.92 3.97
C GLU A 351 -6.01 -14.55 5.03
N THR A 352 -5.90 -13.27 5.39
CA THR A 352 -4.88 -12.77 6.33
C THR A 352 -5.50 -11.94 7.46
N PHE A 353 -5.52 -10.61 7.31
CA PHE A 353 -5.96 -9.65 8.31
C PHE A 353 -7.37 -9.92 8.85
N ALA A 354 -8.33 -10.27 7.98
CA ALA A 354 -9.70 -10.53 8.39
C ALA A 354 -9.88 -11.82 9.21
N ARG A 355 -8.94 -12.76 9.11
CA ARG A 355 -8.96 -14.03 9.88
C ARG A 355 -8.12 -13.98 11.14
N SER A 356 -7.00 -13.26 11.08
CA SER A 356 -5.96 -13.31 12.12
C SER A 356 -6.18 -12.31 13.26
N PHE A 357 -6.90 -11.21 13.03
CA PHE A 357 -7.30 -10.28 14.08
C PHE A 357 -8.70 -10.64 14.59
N LYS A 358 -8.80 -11.03 15.87
CA LYS A 358 -10.11 -11.13 16.52
C LYS A 358 -10.68 -9.72 16.66
N MET A 359 -11.83 -9.49 16.04
CA MET A 359 -12.58 -8.26 16.22
C MET A 359 -13.34 -8.39 17.54
N ASP A 360 -13.11 -7.48 18.48
CA ASP A 360 -14.02 -7.33 19.60
C ASP A 360 -15.34 -6.81 19.01
N ASN A 361 -16.36 -7.69 18.96
CA ASN A 361 -17.70 -7.39 18.45
C ASN A 361 -18.42 -6.35 19.32
#